data_AF-A0AAW0E5Y4-F1
#
_entry.id   AF-A0AAW0E5Y4-F1
#
_cell.length_a   1.000
_cell.length_b   1.000
_cell.length_c   1.000
_cell.angle_alpha   90.00
_cell.angle_beta   90.00
_cell.angle_gamma   90.00
#
_symmetry.space_group_name_H-M   'P 1'
#
loop_
_entity.id
_entity.type
_entity.pdbx_description
1 polymer ?
#
loop_
_entity_poly.entity_id
_entity_poly.type
_entity_poly.pdbx_seq_one_letter_code
_entity_poly.pdbx_strand_id
1 'polypeptide(L)'
;MFASPTRRRLPLEQFKPAQWRSATGPSAVHRSISFDCAGMPLRQGVSMKDLRLQGTSAPLQGARDPVLAHTGLQRIVFRIMWPGYGHVEWCRAIPVVAPNGAPITRVALAVQIASSFAHFVEKSQYETPSSRDWMVAPSCVRFEHLFLISLHNTFEDVWQADVALDVC
;
A
#
# COMPACT_ATOMS: atom_id res chain seq x y z
N MET A 1 -10.49 2.53 15.51
CA MET A 1 -9.59 1.80 16.43
C MET A 1 -9.48 0.38 15.91
N PHE A 2 -8.31 -0.25 15.96
CA PHE A 2 -8.14 -1.64 15.54
C PHE A 2 -8.74 -2.59 16.58
N ALA A 3 -9.23 -3.75 16.13
CA ALA A 3 -9.74 -4.79 17.00
C ALA A 3 -8.61 -5.52 17.76
N SER A 4 -7.45 -5.67 17.14
CA SER A 4 -6.24 -6.17 17.80
C SER A 4 -5.61 -5.08 18.68
N PRO A 5 -5.29 -5.35 19.95
CA PRO A 5 -4.70 -4.37 20.86
C PRO A 5 -3.22 -4.08 20.56
N THR A 6 -2.53 -5.00 19.88
CA THR A 6 -1.12 -4.89 19.46
C THR A 6 -0.98 -4.22 18.09
N ARG A 7 -2.08 -4.06 17.36
CA ARG A 7 -2.07 -3.48 16.02
C ARG A 7 -1.91 -1.96 16.08
N ARG A 8 -0.92 -1.44 15.36
CA ARG A 8 -0.63 0.00 15.27
C ARG A 8 -0.34 0.42 13.83
N ARG A 9 -0.74 1.64 13.47
CA ARG A 9 -0.44 2.21 12.14
C ARG A 9 1.05 2.54 12.03
N LEU A 10 1.62 2.30 10.86
CA LEU A 10 2.94 2.78 10.51
C LEU A 10 2.89 4.30 10.27
N PRO A 11 3.82 5.09 10.81
CA PRO A 11 3.90 6.53 10.57
C PRO A 11 4.57 6.80 9.21
N LEU A 12 3.96 6.30 8.12
CA LEU A 12 4.49 6.47 6.76
C LEU A 12 4.53 7.95 6.39
N GLU A 13 5.70 8.41 5.92
CA GLU A 13 5.84 9.79 5.46
C GLU A 13 5.07 9.99 4.16
N GLN A 14 4.25 11.05 4.12
CA GLN A 14 3.58 11.45 2.89
C GLN A 14 4.62 12.03 1.92
N PHE A 15 4.63 11.52 0.69
CA PHE A 15 5.47 12.05 -0.36
C PHE A 15 5.07 13.49 -0.69
N LYS A 16 6.04 14.40 -0.66
CA LYS A 16 5.91 15.81 -1.06
C LYS A 16 6.95 16.10 -2.14
N PRO A 17 6.56 16.51 -3.37
CA PRO A 17 7.51 16.90 -4.40
C PRO A 17 8.31 18.13 -3.96
N ALA A 18 9.64 18.12 -4.11
CA ALA A 18 10.54 19.17 -3.60
C ALA A 18 10.42 20.53 -4.32
N GLN A 19 9.89 20.57 -5.54
CA GLN A 19 9.86 21.77 -6.39
C GLN A 19 8.62 21.76 -7.29
N TRP A 20 7.46 22.14 -6.76
CA TRP A 20 6.33 22.49 -7.63
C TRP A 20 5.88 23.92 -7.31
N ARG A 21 6.29 24.84 -8.19
CA ARG A 21 5.75 26.19 -8.32
C ARG A 21 4.95 26.20 -9.62
N SER A 22 3.65 26.42 -9.50
CA SER A 22 2.80 27.08 -10.52
C SER A 22 2.91 26.56 -11.96
N ALA A 23 2.17 25.52 -12.34
CA ALA A 23 1.86 25.29 -13.77
C ALA A 23 0.59 24.44 -14.03
N THR A 24 0.17 23.59 -13.11
CA THR A 24 -1.01 22.74 -13.28
C THR A 24 -2.09 23.14 -12.28
N GLY A 25 -3.35 23.20 -12.74
CA GLY A 25 -4.53 23.48 -11.91
C GLY A 25 -4.66 22.50 -10.73
N PRO A 26 -5.69 22.64 -9.89
CA PRO A 26 -5.85 21.79 -8.71
C PRO A 26 -5.75 20.30 -9.10
N SER A 27 -4.67 19.65 -8.66
CA SER A 27 -4.47 18.21 -8.86
C SER A 27 -5.67 17.51 -8.21
N ALA A 28 -6.46 16.78 -9.01
CA ALA A 28 -7.66 16.14 -8.52
C ALA A 28 -7.26 15.02 -7.56
N VAL A 29 -7.34 15.28 -6.25
CA VAL A 29 -7.07 14.27 -5.22
C VAL A 29 -8.13 13.18 -5.34
N HIS A 30 -7.71 11.99 -5.77
CA HIS A 30 -8.62 10.86 -5.91
C HIS A 30 -9.04 10.28 -4.55
N ARG A 31 -10.24 9.70 -4.48
CA ARG A 31 -10.74 9.06 -3.27
C ARG A 31 -9.86 7.87 -2.88
N SER A 32 -9.62 7.72 -1.58
CA SER A 32 -8.87 6.58 -1.05
C SER A 32 -9.61 5.27 -1.27
N ILE A 33 -8.85 4.20 -1.50
CA ILE A 33 -9.38 2.84 -1.63
C ILE A 33 -9.11 2.11 -0.32
N SER A 34 -10.14 1.63 0.37
CA SER A 34 -9.99 0.79 1.56
C SER A 34 -9.88 -0.70 1.21
N PHE A 35 -9.17 -1.43 2.07
CA PHE A 35 -9.00 -2.87 2.01
C PHE A 35 -9.40 -3.44 3.37
N ASP A 36 -10.52 -4.15 3.42
CA ASP A 36 -11.02 -4.78 4.65
C ASP A 36 -11.48 -6.20 4.32
N CYS A 37 -11.29 -7.13 5.25
CA CYS A 37 -11.79 -8.49 5.09
C CYS A 37 -13.33 -8.51 5.03
N ALA A 38 -13.89 -9.38 4.19
CA ALA A 38 -15.33 -9.57 4.08
C ALA A 38 -15.92 -10.01 5.43
N GLY A 39 -17.00 -9.35 5.87
CA GLY A 39 -17.66 -9.64 7.14
C GLY A 39 -16.96 -9.07 8.38
N MET A 40 -15.83 -8.39 8.22
CA MET A 40 -15.13 -7.72 9.33
C MET A 40 -15.52 -6.24 9.42
N PRO A 41 -15.34 -5.59 10.58
CA PRO A 41 -15.50 -4.14 10.69
C PRO A 41 -14.60 -3.39 9.71
N LEU A 42 -15.03 -2.19 9.31
CA LEU A 42 -14.24 -1.33 8.43
C LEU A 42 -12.95 -0.85 9.10
N ARG A 43 -11.94 -0.53 8.28
CA ARG A 43 -10.62 0.00 8.68
C ARG A 43 -9.78 -0.96 9.54
N GLN A 44 -10.04 -2.26 9.45
CA GLN A 44 -9.22 -3.29 10.09
C GLN A 44 -8.05 -3.71 9.22
N GLY A 45 -8.18 -3.53 7.91
CA GLY A 45 -7.17 -3.96 6.96
C GLY A 45 -7.31 -5.43 6.56
N VAL A 46 -6.40 -5.84 5.69
CA VAL A 46 -6.20 -7.24 5.31
C VAL A 46 -4.72 -7.59 5.45
N SER A 47 -4.44 -8.81 5.93
CA SER A 47 -3.08 -9.34 6.04
C SER A 47 -2.42 -9.40 4.66
N MET A 48 -1.25 -8.77 4.52
CA MET A 48 -0.49 -8.83 3.26
C MET A 48 0.07 -10.24 3.01
N LYS A 49 0.33 -11.02 4.06
CA LYS A 49 0.68 -12.44 3.96
C LYS A 49 -0.47 -13.24 3.34
N ASP A 50 -1.69 -13.04 3.83
CA ASP A 50 -2.85 -13.78 3.33
C ASP A 50 -3.17 -13.41 1.89
N LEU A 51 -3.03 -12.13 1.53
CA LEU A 51 -3.14 -11.67 0.13
C LEU A 51 -2.14 -12.39 -0.78
N ARG A 52 -0.90 -12.59 -0.33
CA ARG A 52 0.11 -13.31 -1.13
C ARG A 52 -0.15 -14.81 -1.22
N LEU A 53 -0.68 -15.42 -0.17
CA LEU A 53 -0.96 -16.86 -0.13
C LEU A 53 -2.23 -17.22 -0.92
N GLN A 54 -3.28 -16.41 -0.81
CA GLN A 54 -4.60 -16.70 -1.39
C GLN A 54 -4.82 -16.00 -2.73
N GLY A 55 -4.01 -14.99 -3.06
CA GLY A 55 -4.12 -14.23 -4.31
C GLY A 55 -5.50 -13.59 -4.46
N THR A 56 -6.11 -13.76 -5.63
CA THR A 56 -7.45 -13.22 -5.94
C THR A 56 -8.59 -13.92 -5.20
N SER A 57 -8.31 -15.01 -4.48
CA SER A 57 -9.29 -15.72 -3.64
C SER A 57 -9.36 -15.18 -2.21
N ALA A 58 -8.54 -14.19 -1.86
CA ALA A 58 -8.55 -13.59 -0.54
C ALA A 58 -9.94 -13.01 -0.19
N PRO A 59 -10.44 -13.20 1.05
CA PRO A 59 -11.78 -12.77 1.46
C PRO A 59 -11.81 -11.26 1.69
N LEU A 60 -11.73 -10.48 0.61
CA LEU A 60 -11.72 -9.03 0.62
C LEU A 60 -13.13 -8.49 0.35
N GLN A 61 -13.59 -7.51 1.14
CA GLN A 61 -14.83 -6.81 0.88
C GLN A 61 -14.74 -6.08 -0.47
N GLY A 62 -15.72 -6.30 -1.35
CA GLY A 62 -15.71 -5.73 -2.69
C GLY A 62 -14.53 -6.23 -3.55
N ALA A 63 -14.07 -7.47 -3.35
CA ALA A 63 -12.92 -8.05 -4.06
C ALA A 63 -12.96 -7.85 -5.58
N ARG A 64 -14.15 -8.01 -6.18
CA ARG A 64 -14.39 -7.91 -7.63
C ARG A 64 -14.70 -6.50 -8.10
N ASP A 65 -14.79 -5.51 -7.20
CA ASP A 65 -15.09 -4.14 -7.57
C ASP A 65 -13.96 -3.61 -8.48
N PRO A 66 -14.28 -3.02 -9.64
CA PRO A 66 -13.29 -2.26 -10.38
C PRO A 66 -12.89 -1.04 -9.57
N VAL A 67 -11.59 -0.87 -9.36
CA VAL A 67 -11.02 0.30 -8.68
C VAL A 67 -10.18 1.10 -9.67
N LEU A 68 -10.01 2.39 -9.40
CA LEU A 68 -9.25 3.33 -10.23
C LEU A 68 -9.79 3.56 -11.66
N ALA A 69 -10.85 2.85 -12.10
CA ALA A 69 -11.45 3.08 -13.41
C ALA A 69 -11.86 4.54 -13.65
N HIS A 70 -12.32 5.23 -12.60
CA HIS A 70 -12.75 6.63 -12.64
C HIS A 70 -11.59 7.63 -12.83
N THR A 71 -10.33 7.21 -12.69
CA THR A 71 -9.18 8.12 -12.81
C THR A 71 -8.74 8.30 -14.25
N GLY A 72 -9.15 7.41 -15.17
CA GLY A 72 -8.67 7.37 -16.56
C GLY A 72 -7.22 6.93 -16.72
N LEU A 73 -6.53 6.60 -15.61
CA LEU A 73 -5.14 6.17 -15.63
C LEU A 73 -5.00 4.74 -16.18
N GLN A 74 -3.94 4.50 -16.94
CA GLN A 74 -3.57 3.15 -17.39
C GLN A 74 -2.66 2.44 -16.39
N ARG A 75 -1.91 3.22 -15.61
CA ARG A 75 -1.00 2.77 -14.54
C ARG A 75 -0.97 3.81 -13.43
N ILE A 76 -0.58 3.39 -12.23
CA ILE A 76 -0.24 4.28 -11.12
C ILE A 76 1.22 4.09 -10.73
N VAL A 77 1.84 5.13 -10.16
CA VAL A 77 3.13 5.06 -9.50
C VAL A 77 2.90 4.76 -8.03
N PHE A 78 3.20 3.54 -7.61
CA PHE A 78 3.14 3.14 -6.21
C PHE A 78 4.48 3.40 -5.51
N ARG A 79 4.43 4.17 -4.43
CA ARG A 79 5.62 4.56 -3.65
C ARG A 79 5.52 4.07 -2.21
N ILE A 80 6.61 3.48 -1.71
CA ILE A 80 6.75 3.12 -0.29
C ILE A 80 7.71 4.11 0.37
N MET A 81 7.25 4.79 1.41
CA MET A 81 8.03 5.72 2.24
C MET A 81 8.10 5.15 3.65
N TRP A 82 9.04 4.24 3.87
CA TRP A 82 9.14 3.51 5.12
C TRP A 82 9.93 4.29 6.18
N PRO A 83 9.44 4.41 7.43
CA PRO A 83 10.09 5.17 8.48
C PRO A 83 11.49 4.65 8.79
N GLY A 84 12.48 5.52 8.81
CA GLY A 84 13.88 5.12 8.99
C GLY A 84 14.58 4.65 7.71
N TYR A 85 13.86 4.53 6.58
CA TYR A 85 14.40 4.11 5.29
C TYR A 85 14.12 5.14 4.20
N GLY A 86 14.09 6.42 4.55
CA GLY A 86 13.88 7.51 3.57
C GLY A 86 14.94 7.56 2.47
N HIS A 87 16.12 6.97 2.69
CA HIS A 87 17.18 6.81 1.70
C HIS A 87 16.91 5.66 0.70
N VAL A 88 16.01 4.74 1.03
CA VAL A 88 15.61 3.65 0.14
C VAL A 88 14.46 4.11 -0.73
N GLU A 89 14.79 4.54 -1.95
CA GLU A 89 13.76 4.89 -2.93
C GLU A 89 13.08 3.62 -3.47
N TRP A 90 11.79 3.46 -3.14
CA TRP A 90 10.96 2.38 -3.68
C TRP A 90 9.77 2.93 -4.46
N CYS A 91 9.87 2.86 -5.78
CA CYS A 91 8.83 3.24 -6.73
C CYS A 91 8.58 2.11 -7.73
N ARG A 92 7.30 1.77 -7.95
CA ARG A 92 6.87 0.76 -8.93
C ARG A 92 5.65 1.23 -9.70
N ALA A 93 5.65 1.02 -11.01
CA ALA A 93 4.45 1.21 -11.80
C ALA A 93 3.53 0.00 -11.62
N ILE A 94 2.27 0.22 -11.25
CA ILE A 94 1.23 -0.81 -11.18
C ILE A 94 0.25 -0.55 -12.33
N PRO A 95 0.12 -1.45 -13.32
CA PRO A 95 -0.93 -1.37 -14.32
C PRO A 95 -2.30 -1.46 -13.65
N VAL A 96 -3.21 -0.56 -14.00
CA VAL A 96 -4.57 -0.52 -13.42
C VAL A 96 -5.66 -0.79 -14.45
N VAL A 97 -5.24 -1.01 -15.71
CA VAL A 97 -6.07 -1.50 -16.80
C VAL A 97 -5.34 -2.69 -17.42
N ALA A 98 -6.02 -3.82 -17.54
CA ALA A 98 -5.48 -5.02 -18.19
C ALA A 98 -5.41 -4.85 -19.72
N PRO A 99 -4.64 -5.67 -20.46
CA PRO A 99 -4.52 -5.56 -21.91
C PRO A 99 -5.84 -5.63 -22.69
N ASN A 100 -6.86 -6.28 -22.11
CA ASN A 100 -8.21 -6.37 -22.66
C ASN A 100 -9.09 -5.14 -22.32
N GLY A 101 -8.53 -4.09 -21.73
CA GLY A 101 -9.23 -2.88 -21.32
C GLY A 101 -9.99 -2.98 -20.00
N ALA A 102 -10.00 -4.14 -19.33
CA ALA A 102 -10.70 -4.30 -18.07
C ALA A 102 -9.97 -3.55 -16.92
N PRO A 103 -10.67 -2.75 -16.10
CA PRO A 103 -10.06 -2.15 -14.92
C PRO A 103 -9.59 -3.18 -13.91
N ILE A 104 -8.55 -2.84 -13.14
CA ILE A 104 -8.06 -3.67 -12.05
C ILE A 104 -9.14 -3.82 -10.97
N THR A 105 -9.29 -5.05 -10.46
CA THR A 105 -10.19 -5.30 -9.33
C THR A 105 -9.50 -4.93 -8.01
N ARG A 106 -10.29 -4.65 -6.98
CA ARG A 106 -9.77 -4.32 -5.64
C ARG A 106 -8.81 -5.38 -5.11
N VAL A 107 -9.14 -6.67 -5.27
CA VAL A 107 -8.27 -7.76 -4.80
C VAL A 107 -6.99 -7.85 -5.62
N ALA A 108 -7.05 -7.67 -6.94
CA ALA A 108 -5.86 -7.68 -7.78
C ALA A 108 -4.92 -6.52 -7.42
N LEU A 109 -5.46 -5.32 -7.16
CA LEU A 109 -4.68 -4.18 -6.68
C LEU A 109 -4.04 -4.48 -5.31
N ALA A 110 -4.80 -5.04 -4.37
CA ALA A 110 -4.30 -5.41 -3.04
C ALA A 110 -3.13 -6.40 -3.13
N VAL A 111 -3.24 -7.43 -3.98
CA VAL A 111 -2.19 -8.43 -4.22
C VAL A 111 -0.93 -7.79 -4.80
N GLN A 112 -1.06 -6.85 -5.75
CA GLN A 112 0.10 -6.14 -6.32
C GLN A 112 0.81 -5.26 -5.29
N ILE A 113 0.05 -4.60 -4.42
CA ILE A 113 0.60 -3.80 -3.31
C ILE A 113 1.33 -4.73 -2.31
N ALA A 114 0.70 -5.84 -1.91
CA ALA A 114 1.30 -6.82 -1.00
C ALA A 114 2.61 -7.41 -1.57
N SER A 115 2.64 -7.74 -2.87
CA SER A 115 3.87 -8.18 -3.54
C SER A 115 4.95 -7.09 -3.56
N SER A 116 4.56 -5.83 -3.77
CA SER A 116 5.50 -4.70 -3.70
C SER A 116 6.11 -4.54 -2.32
N PHE A 117 5.32 -4.69 -1.25
CA PHE A 117 5.82 -4.68 0.13
C PHE A 117 6.71 -5.88 0.45
N ALA A 118 6.38 -7.06 -0.06
CA ALA A 118 7.22 -8.24 0.14
C ALA A 118 8.64 -8.00 -0.43
N HIS A 119 8.72 -7.52 -1.67
CA HIS A 119 10.00 -7.20 -2.29
C HIS A 119 10.73 -6.03 -1.61
N PHE A 120 10.00 -5.02 -1.13
CA PHE A 120 10.58 -3.95 -0.33
C PHE A 120 11.25 -4.52 0.94
N VAL A 121 10.51 -5.32 1.72
CA VAL A 121 11.02 -5.94 2.94
C VAL A 121 12.24 -6.83 2.66
N GLU A 122 12.19 -7.64 1.59
CA GLU A 122 13.27 -8.52 1.17
C GLU A 122 14.56 -7.76 0.82
N LYS A 123 14.43 -6.58 0.22
CA LYS A 123 15.58 -5.73 -0.13
C LYS A 123 16.08 -4.94 1.08
N SER A 124 15.17 -4.32 1.82
CA SER A 124 15.48 -3.40 2.91
C SER A 124 16.04 -4.08 4.16
N GLN A 125 15.91 -5.40 4.31
CA GLN A 125 16.55 -6.13 5.41
C GLN A 125 18.09 -6.07 5.38
N TYR A 126 18.69 -5.71 4.24
CA TYR A 126 20.13 -5.53 4.08
C TYR A 126 20.58 -4.07 4.18
N GLU A 127 19.64 -3.13 4.30
CA GLU A 127 19.92 -1.69 4.39
C GLU A 127 20.02 -1.25 5.86
N THR A 128 20.82 -0.23 6.13
CA THR A 128 20.95 0.31 7.50
C THR A 128 19.92 1.41 7.73
N PRO A 129 18.98 1.25 8.67
CA PRO A 129 17.97 2.27 8.91
C PRO A 129 18.54 3.47 9.68
N SER A 130 17.97 4.66 9.47
CA SER A 130 18.25 5.85 10.28
C SER A 130 17.57 5.81 11.66
N SER A 131 16.55 4.96 11.85
CA SER A 131 15.91 4.69 13.15
C SER A 131 15.57 3.20 13.29
N ARG A 132 15.75 2.66 14.49
CA ARG A 132 15.48 1.25 14.80
C ARG A 132 14.01 0.93 15.08
N ASP A 133 13.17 1.94 15.33
CA ASP A 133 11.77 1.75 15.77
C ASP A 133 10.91 0.97 14.77
N TRP A 134 11.29 1.04 13.49
CA TRP A 134 10.60 0.39 12.37
C TRP A 134 11.57 -0.42 11.51
N MET A 135 12.67 -0.90 12.11
CA MET A 135 13.68 -1.66 11.40
C MET A 135 13.08 -2.93 10.77
N VAL A 136 13.33 -3.08 9.47
CA VAL A 136 13.01 -4.30 8.72
C VAL A 136 14.14 -5.29 8.99
N ALA A 137 13.85 -6.32 9.78
CA ALA A 137 14.80 -7.36 10.14
C ALA A 137 14.05 -8.62 10.64
N PRO A 138 14.66 -9.81 10.58
CA PRO A 138 14.03 -11.05 11.07
C PRO A 138 13.55 -10.99 12.55
N SER A 139 14.27 -10.23 13.39
CA SER A 139 13.95 -10.03 14.82
C SER A 139 13.08 -8.81 15.11
N CYS A 140 12.72 -8.01 14.10
CA CYS A 140 11.92 -6.80 14.24
C CYS A 140 10.70 -6.88 13.32
N VAL A 141 10.54 -5.91 12.41
CA VAL A 141 9.39 -5.89 11.49
C VAL A 141 9.62 -6.90 10.36
N ARG A 142 8.70 -7.85 10.25
CA ARG A 142 8.63 -8.83 9.15
C ARG A 142 7.44 -8.55 8.24
N PHE A 143 7.51 -9.05 7.01
CA PHE A 143 6.41 -8.94 6.04
C PHE A 143 5.08 -9.50 6.58
N GLU A 144 5.14 -10.57 7.36
CA GLU A 144 3.94 -11.21 7.93
C GLU A 144 3.22 -10.38 9.01
N HIS A 145 3.88 -9.35 9.54
CA HIS A 145 3.26 -8.42 10.49
C HIS A 145 2.42 -7.35 9.78
N LEU A 146 2.48 -7.26 8.45
CA LEU A 146 1.90 -6.15 7.68
C LEU A 146 0.43 -6.37 7.33
N PHE A 147 -0.36 -5.34 7.58
CA PHE A 147 -1.76 -5.23 7.20
C PHE A 147 -1.95 -4.03 6.26
N LEU A 148 -2.51 -4.28 5.08
CA LEU A 148 -2.90 -3.23 4.14
C LEU A 148 -4.24 -2.64 4.58
N ILE A 149 -4.29 -1.33 4.85
CA ILE A 149 -5.51 -0.65 5.33
C ILE A 149 -6.20 0.10 4.19
N SER A 150 -5.47 0.98 3.53
CA SER A 150 -5.98 1.78 2.42
C SER A 150 -4.88 2.20 1.46
N LEU A 151 -5.27 2.71 0.29
CA LEU A 151 -4.38 3.33 -0.68
C LEU A 151 -4.87 4.76 -0.93
N HIS A 152 -3.95 5.72 -0.87
CA HIS A 152 -4.21 7.14 -0.97
C HIS A 152 -3.47 7.72 -2.17
N ASN A 153 -4.16 8.58 -2.92
CA ASN A 153 -3.53 9.39 -3.93
C ASN A 153 -2.87 10.59 -3.24
N THR A 154 -1.57 10.75 -3.45
CA THR A 154 -0.80 11.83 -2.82
C THR A 154 -0.53 12.97 -3.78
N PHE A 155 -0.27 12.64 -5.05
CA PHE A 155 0.05 13.62 -6.09
C PHE A 155 -0.12 12.98 -7.46
N GLU A 156 -0.92 13.56 -8.37
CA GLU A 156 -1.11 13.07 -9.74
C GLU A 156 -1.38 11.55 -9.81
N ASP A 157 -0.48 10.77 -10.41
CA ASP A 157 -0.56 9.31 -10.52
C ASP A 157 0.21 8.59 -9.42
N VAL A 158 0.71 9.30 -8.40
CA VAL A 158 1.45 8.76 -7.24
C VAL A 158 0.48 8.36 -6.13
N TRP A 159 0.63 7.12 -5.69
CA TRP A 159 -0.19 6.53 -4.63
C TRP A 159 0.68 5.89 -3.55
N GLN A 160 0.23 6.02 -2.31
CA GLN A 160 0.88 5.45 -1.14
C GLN A 160 -0.12 4.63 -0.32
N ALA A 161 0.33 3.50 0.19
CA ALA A 161 -0.48 2.67 1.07
C ALA A 161 -0.47 3.24 2.50
N ASP A 162 -1.58 3.08 3.19
CA ASP A 162 -1.70 3.15 4.65
C ASP A 162 -1.61 1.73 5.18
N VAL A 163 -0.68 1.51 6.10
CA VAL A 163 -0.27 0.18 6.56
C VAL A 163 -0.28 0.14 8.07
N ALA A 164 -0.71 -0.99 8.62
CA ALA A 164 -0.58 -1.28 10.03
C ALA A 164 0.37 -2.47 10.25
N LEU A 165 0.94 -2.50 11.45
CA LEU A 165 1.73 -3.60 11.97
C LEU A 165 1.00 -4.27 13.11
N ASP A 166 1.02 -5.59 13.13
CA ASP A 166 0.56 -6.40 14.24
C ASP A 166 1.67 -7.38 14.62
N VAL A 167 2.29 -7.13 15.78
CA VAL A 167 3.41 -7.93 16.30
C VAL A 167 2.88 -8.68 17.52
N CYS A 168 2.17 -9.78 17.27
CA CYS A 168 1.84 -10.78 18.29
C CYS A 168 2.91 -11.86 18.32
#